data_AF-A0A535WNP5-F1
#
_entry.id   AF-A0A535WNP5-F1
#
_cell.length_a   1.000
_cell.length_b   1.000
_cell.length_c   1.000
_cell.angle_alpha   90.00
_cell.angle_beta   90.00
_cell.angle_gamma   90.00
#
_symmetry.space_group_name_H-M   'P 1'
#
loop_
_entity.id
_entity.type
_entity.pdbx_description
1 polymer ?
#
loop_
_entity_poly.entity_id
_entity_poly.type
_entity_poly.pdbx_seq_one_letter_code
_entity_poly.pdbx_strand_id
1 'polypeptide(L)'
;MANFIRVVHRQGWDVEQVGEERKRNFPTRDEAMAFATGEEPDWIEVGEVVYETPEVPQHHRWSTLRRRPDGTYQETGLKWGGKPAPR
;
A
#
# COMPACT_ATOMS: atom_id res chain seq x y z
N MET A 1 0.04 -15.88 -10.53
CA MET A 1 0.38 -14.48 -10.20
C MET A 1 0.12 -14.29 -8.72
N ALA A 2 1.01 -13.64 -7.98
CA ALA A 2 0.75 -13.34 -6.58
C ALA A 2 -0.39 -12.31 -6.49
N ASN A 3 -1.34 -12.50 -5.58
CA ASN A 3 -2.42 -11.54 -5.36
C ASN A 3 -1.83 -10.31 -4.66
N PHE A 4 -2.03 -9.13 -5.25
CA PHE A 4 -1.38 -7.90 -4.80
C PHE A 4 -2.42 -6.80 -4.70
N ILE A 5 -2.44 -6.12 -3.57
CA ILE A 5 -3.32 -4.97 -3.33
C ILE A 5 -2.48 -3.74 -3.00
N ARG A 6 -2.86 -2.62 -3.59
CA ARG A 6 -2.28 -1.31 -3.30
C ARG A 6 -3.30 -0.48 -2.52
N VAL A 7 -2.84 0.13 -1.43
CA VAL A 7 -3.60 1.03 -0.57
C VAL A 7 -2.93 2.40 -0.63
N VAL A 8 -3.59 3.43 -1.17
CA VAL A 8 -2.98 4.75 -1.42
C VAL A 8 -3.82 5.87 -0.82
N HIS A 9 -3.17 6.76 -0.08
CA HIS A 9 -3.79 7.98 0.39
C HIS A 9 -3.82 9.05 -0.72
N ARG A 10 -5.01 9.53 -1.09
CA ARG A 10 -5.28 10.60 -2.05
C ARG A 10 -6.33 11.57 -1.50
N GLN A 11 -7.53 11.64 -2.09
CA GLN A 11 -8.72 12.33 -1.54
C GLN A 11 -9.46 11.48 -0.47
N GLY A 12 -8.85 10.37 -0.09
CA GLY A 12 -9.32 9.29 0.77
C GLY A 12 -8.31 8.14 0.66
N TRP A 13 -8.70 6.93 1.04
CA TRP A 13 -7.85 5.75 0.95
C TRP A 13 -8.33 4.83 -0.18
N ASP A 14 -7.63 4.89 -1.30
CA ASP A 14 -7.89 4.04 -2.46
C ASP A 14 -7.29 2.65 -2.25
N VAL A 15 -8.08 1.60 -2.45
CA VAL A 15 -7.64 0.21 -2.51
C VAL A 15 -7.80 -0.28 -3.95
N GLU A 16 -6.69 -0.69 -4.56
CA GLU A 16 -6.58 -1.13 -5.96
C GLU A 16 -5.99 -2.54 -5.99
N GLN A 17 -6.68 -3.52 -6.59
CA GLN A 17 -6.15 -4.87 -6.76
C GLN A 17 -5.38 -4.93 -8.08
N VAL A 18 -4.08 -5.23 -8.04
CA VAL A 18 -3.22 -5.18 -9.23
C VAL A 18 -3.49 -6.38 -10.13
N GLY A 19 -3.78 -6.10 -11.39
CA GLY A 19 -4.20 -7.09 -12.38
C GLY A 19 -5.71 -7.21 -12.53
N GLU A 20 -6.47 -6.52 -11.69
CA GLU A 20 -7.92 -6.37 -11.82
C GLU A 20 -8.27 -4.89 -11.93
N GLU A 21 -9.32 -4.52 -12.69
CA GLU A 21 -9.83 -3.14 -12.71
C GLU A 21 -10.70 -2.83 -11.46
N ARG A 22 -10.38 -3.45 -10.33
CA ARG A 22 -11.14 -3.33 -9.09
C ARG A 22 -10.50 -2.28 -8.19
N LYS A 23 -11.20 -1.16 -8.05
CA LYS A 23 -10.83 -0.05 -7.18
C LYS A 23 -11.96 0.30 -6.21
N ARG A 24 -11.62 0.52 -4.94
CA ARG A 24 -12.54 1.02 -3.91
C ARG A 24 -11.89 2.17 -3.16
N ASN A 25 -12.70 3.10 -2.64
CA ASN A 25 -12.22 4.23 -1.85
C ASN A 25 -12.85 4.17 -0.46
N PHE A 26 -12.05 4.44 0.57
CA PHE A 26 -12.46 4.44 1.97
C PHE A 26 -12.12 5.77 2.63
N PRO A 27 -12.90 6.22 3.62
CA PRO A 27 -12.63 7.47 4.34
C PRO A 27 -11.38 7.37 5.23
N THR A 28 -11.06 6.19 5.77
CA THR A 28 -9.97 6.00 6.72
C THR A 28 -8.97 4.94 6.29
N ARG A 29 -7.73 5.07 6.79
CA ARG A 29 -6.65 4.10 6.56
C ARG A 29 -7.03 2.72 7.07
N ASP A 30 -7.60 2.66 8.26
CA ASP A 30 -7.90 1.42 8.94
C ASP A 30 -9.00 0.65 8.20
N GLU A 31 -10.02 1.32 7.65
CA GLU A 31 -11.03 0.69 6.81
C GLU A 31 -10.43 0.14 5.51
N ALA A 32 -9.58 0.93 4.84
CA ALA A 32 -8.89 0.48 3.63
C ALA A 32 -7.99 -0.74 3.90
N MET A 33 -7.27 -0.72 5.02
CA MET A 33 -6.41 -1.83 5.45
C MET A 33 -7.21 -3.06 5.86
N ALA A 34 -8.32 -2.90 6.57
CA ALA A 34 -9.21 -4.00 6.94
C ALA A 34 -9.79 -4.68 5.68
N PHE A 35 -10.20 -3.87 4.70
CA PHE A 35 -10.65 -4.40 3.41
C PHE A 35 -9.52 -5.11 2.66
N ALA A 36 -8.35 -4.48 2.53
CA ALA A 36 -7.20 -5.06 1.82
C ALA A 36 -6.73 -6.38 2.44
N THR A 37 -6.65 -6.46 3.76
CA THR A 37 -6.24 -7.69 4.47
C THR A 37 -7.32 -8.78 4.42
N GLY A 38 -8.59 -8.41 4.38
CA GLY A 38 -9.72 -9.35 4.23
C GLY A 38 -9.80 -10.03 2.87
N GLU A 39 -9.24 -9.44 1.81
CA GLU A 39 -9.09 -10.08 0.49
C GLU A 39 -7.89 -11.05 0.45
N GLU A 40 -7.17 -11.19 1.57
CA GLU A 40 -6.03 -12.09 1.77
C GLU A 40 -4.93 -12.06 0.67
N PRO A 41 -4.50 -10.88 0.19
CA PRO A 41 -3.44 -10.81 -0.82
C PRO A 41 -2.11 -11.31 -0.27
N ASP A 42 -1.25 -11.82 -1.14
CA ASP A 42 0.13 -12.17 -0.80
C ASP A 42 0.93 -10.93 -0.37
N TRP A 43 0.60 -9.78 -0.96
CA TRP A 43 1.32 -8.52 -0.81
C TRP A 43 0.36 -7.33 -0.71
N ILE A 44 0.69 -6.40 0.19
CA ILE A 44 0.00 -5.11 0.31
C ILE A 44 1.03 -4.00 0.21
N GLU A 45 0.81 -3.03 -0.68
CA GLU A 45 1.63 -1.82 -0.76
C GLU A 45 0.84 -0.63 -0.23
N VAL A 46 1.37 0.06 0.77
CA VAL A 46 0.73 1.20 1.42
C VAL A 46 1.48 2.48 1.06
N GLY A 47 0.81 3.40 0.37
CA GLY A 47 1.32 4.71 -0.02
C GLY A 47 0.70 5.83 0.81
N GLU A 48 1.46 6.39 1.74
CA GLU A 48 1.00 7.47 2.63
C GLU A 48 1.54 8.81 2.13
N VAL A 49 0.72 9.85 2.13
CA VAL A 49 1.19 11.20 1.79
C VAL A 49 1.97 11.75 2.97
N VAL A 50 3.23 12.14 2.73
CA VAL A 50 4.07 12.81 3.73
C VAL A 50 4.10 14.30 3.44
N TYR A 51 3.83 15.11 4.47
CA TYR A 51 3.99 16.56 4.47
C TYR A 51 5.28 16.88 5.22
N GLU A 52 6.38 17.11 4.50
CA GLU A 52 7.64 17.52 5.16
C GLU A 52 7.59 19.00 5.52
N THR A 53 7.05 19.85 4.64
CA THR A 53 6.75 21.27 4.85
C THR A 53 5.66 21.74 3.87
N PRO A 54 5.01 22.90 4.06
CA PRO A 54 4.08 23.48 3.08
C PRO A 54 4.70 23.77 1.70
N GLU A 55 6.03 23.83 1.62
CA GLU A 55 6.81 24.24 0.45
C GLU A 55 7.35 23.04 -0.34
N VAL A 56 7.34 21.84 0.24
CA VAL A 56 7.82 20.61 -0.39
C VAL A 56 6.66 19.94 -1.13
N PRO A 57 6.86 19.52 -2.40
CA PRO A 57 5.86 18.77 -3.14
C PRO A 57 5.42 17.53 -2.36
N GLN A 58 4.10 17.32 -2.26
CA GLN A 58 3.54 16.12 -1.64
C GLN A 58 4.11 14.89 -2.34
N HIS A 59 4.70 13.98 -1.57
CA HIS A 59 5.17 12.70 -2.08
C HIS A 59 4.61 11.57 -1.24
N HIS A 60 4.43 10.42 -1.90
CA HIS A 60 4.01 9.20 -1.23
C HIS A 60 5.22 8.48 -0.63
N ARG A 61 5.17 8.24 0.68
CA ARG A 61 6.01 7.24 1.33
C ARG A 61 5.36 5.88 1.16
N TRP A 62 6.08 5.00 0.48
CA TRP A 62 5.63 3.64 0.20
C TRP A 62 6.23 2.65 1.18
N SER A 63 5.38 1.75 1.68
CA SER A 63 5.75 0.61 2.52
C SER A 63 5.13 -0.66 1.93
N THR A 64 5.91 -1.73 1.81
CA THR A 64 5.41 -3.02 1.28
C THR A 64 5.32 -4.05 2.39
N LEU A 65 4.11 -4.59 2.57
CA LEU A 65 3.79 -5.65 3.50
C LEU A 65 3.68 -6.99 2.76
N ARG A 66 4.17 -8.05 3.39
CA ARG A 66 4.02 -9.42 2.91
C ARG A 66 3.19 -10.23 3.89
N ARG A 67 2.25 -11.03 3.36
CA ARG A 67 1.50 -12.00 4.15
C ARG A 67 2.44 -13.10 4.64
N ARG A 68 2.36 -13.43 5.92
CA ARG A 68 3.03 -14.55 6.56
C ARG A 68 2.13 -15.79 6.55
N PRO A 69 2.68 -16.99 6.78
CA PRO A 69 1.89 -18.23 6.86
C PRO A 69 0.81 -18.22 7.97
N ASP A 70 0.99 -17.40 9.01
CA ASP A 70 0.02 -17.20 10.10
C ASP A 70 -1.12 -16.23 9.74
N GLY A 71 -1.14 -15.72 8.50
CA GLY A 71 -2.13 -14.77 8.02
C GLY A 71 -1.84 -13.30 8.36
N THR A 72 -0.80 -13.01 9.15
CA THR A 72 -0.42 -11.64 9.50
C THR A 72 0.40 -10.98 8.39
N TYR A 73 0.50 -9.65 8.42
CA TYR A 73 1.28 -8.89 7.46
C TYR A 73 2.52 -8.28 8.13
N GLN A 74 3.67 -8.43 7.48
CA GLN A 74 4.94 -7.87 7.94
C GLN A 74 5.51 -6.90 6.91
N GLU A 75 5.98 -5.75 7.37
CA GLU A 75 6.74 -4.82 6.53
C GLU A 75 8.07 -5.43 6.09
N THR A 76 8.36 -5.33 4.80
CA THR A 76 9.53 -5.98 4.17
C THR A 76 10.68 -5.01 3.89
N GLY A 77 10.47 -3.69 4.02
CA GLY A 77 11.44 -2.67 3.62
C GLY A 77 11.68 -2.59 2.10
N LEU A 78 10.98 -3.42 1.31
CA LEU A 78 11.01 -3.34 -0.14
C LEU A 78 10.19 -2.12 -0.59
N LYS A 79 10.69 -1.42 -1.61
CA LYS A 79 9.94 -0.39 -2.33
C LYS A 79 9.67 -0.91 -3.73
N TRP A 80 8.42 -0.97 -4.14
CA TRP A 80 8.08 -1.43 -5.49
C TRP A 80 8.33 -0.27 -6.48
N GLY A 81 9.04 -0.57 -7.58
CA GLY A 81 9.44 0.44 -8.58
C GLY A 81 10.71 1.24 -8.26
N GLY A 82 11.27 1.10 -7.05
CA GLY A 82 12.62 1.59 -6.76
C GLY A 82 13.64 0.59 -7.29
N LYS A 83 14.55 1.02 -8.18
CA LYS A 83 15.83 0.31 -8.33
C LYS A 83 16.37 0.04 -6.92
N PRO A 84 16.96 -1.15 -6.65
CA PRO A 84 17.61 -1.39 -5.37
C PRO A 84 18.53 -0.20 -5.08
N ALA A 85 18.44 0.35 -3.87
CA ALA A 85 19.29 1.46 -3.47
C ALA A 85 20.74 1.08 -3.80
N PRO A 86 21.49 1.90 -4.57
CA PRO A 86 22.88 1.59 -4.84
C PRO A 86 23.61 1.52 -3.49
N ARG A 87 24.39 0.45 -3.32
CA ARG A 87 25.30 0.28 -2.18
C ARG A 87 26.33 1.39 -2.14
#